data_AF-A0AAD1YQY5-F1
#
_entry.id   AF-A0AAD1YQY5-F1
#
_cell.length_a   1.000
_cell.length_b   1.000
_cell.length_c   1.000
_cell.angle_alpha   90.00
_cell.angle_beta   90.00
_cell.angle_gamma   90.00
#
_symmetry.space_group_name_H-M   'P 1'
#
loop_
_entity.id
_entity.type
_entity.pdbx_description
1 polymer ?
#
loop_
_entity_poly.entity_id
_entity_poly.type
_entity_poly.pdbx_seq_one_letter_code
_entity_poly.pdbx_strand_id
1 'polypeptide(L)'
;MYLDSRGFLSILIGETSTFLNKYPPFLLFTKSKLYLILDFINEGHLFCHLYRQGIFSEDQARVYTAEIVSAVSHLHKNRTMHLDLKPENVLLGADGTSLQVVLTDFGLAKEINESSRSNSMCGTTEYMAPKILLAKGHNKNADWWSVGILLYEMLSGQPPFTHPNRKKLQEKIMNEKMKLPPRLSSEVHSLLKGLLHKDPLKRLGSGHKGADEIECHK
;
A
#
# COMPACT_ATOMS: atom_id res chain seq x y z
N MET A 1 -10.73 1.40 15.96
CA MET A 1 -12.07 1.58 15.39
C MET A 1 -11.88 1.58 13.88
N TYR A 2 -12.51 0.67 13.14
CA TYR A 2 -12.59 0.81 11.68
C TYR A 2 -13.37 2.07 11.37
N LEU A 3 -13.20 2.66 10.18
CA LEU A 3 -14.08 3.75 9.75
C LEU A 3 -15.53 3.26 9.91
N ASP A 4 -16.37 4.10 10.51
CA ASP A 4 -17.80 3.82 10.48
C ASP A 4 -18.30 3.91 9.03
N SER A 5 -19.53 3.49 8.78
CA SER A 5 -20.11 3.55 7.44
C SER A 5 -20.14 4.96 6.86
N ARG A 6 -19.96 6.03 7.64
CA ARG A 6 -19.89 7.41 7.15
C ARG A 6 -18.47 7.81 6.75
N GLY A 7 -17.45 7.39 7.51
CA GLY A 7 -16.04 7.65 7.20
C GLY A 7 -15.54 6.86 5.98
N PHE A 8 -16.01 5.62 5.79
CA PHE A 8 -15.74 4.86 4.57
C PHE A 8 -16.37 5.54 3.34
N LEU A 9 -17.61 6.03 3.50
CA LEU A 9 -18.30 6.75 2.45
C LEU A 9 -17.71 8.15 2.21
N SER A 10 -17.12 8.82 3.20
CA SER A 10 -16.48 10.11 2.96
C SER A 10 -15.20 10.00 2.13
N ILE A 11 -14.42 8.94 2.31
CA ILE A 11 -13.22 8.68 1.48
C ILE A 11 -13.62 8.41 0.04
N LEU A 12 -14.68 7.61 -0.16
CA LEU A 12 -15.14 7.24 -1.48
C LEU A 12 -15.90 8.37 -2.18
N ILE A 13 -16.82 9.05 -1.49
CA ILE A 13 -17.74 10.05 -2.07
C ILE A 13 -17.14 11.46 -2.06
N GLY A 14 -16.29 11.78 -1.09
CA GLY A 14 -15.79 13.14 -0.87
C GLY A 14 -14.62 13.54 -1.77
N GLU A 15 -13.95 12.58 -2.40
CA GLU A 15 -12.70 12.85 -3.12
C GLU A 15 -12.68 12.18 -4.50
N THR A 16 -12.87 12.99 -5.55
CA THR A 16 -12.44 12.62 -6.89
C THR A 16 -10.94 12.82 -6.95
N SER A 17 -10.18 11.73 -6.99
CA SER A 17 -8.77 11.77 -7.35
C SER A 17 -8.50 10.69 -8.38
N THR A 18 -7.56 10.99 -9.27
CA THR A 18 -7.03 10.04 -10.26
C THR A 18 -6.55 8.72 -9.66
N PHE A 19 -6.32 8.68 -8.34
CA PHE A 19 -5.83 7.51 -7.63
C PHE A 19 -6.94 6.68 -6.96
N LEU A 20 -8.19 7.14 -6.95
CA LEU A 20 -9.33 6.49 -6.31
C LEU A 20 -10.44 6.20 -7.30
N ASN A 21 -11.05 7.26 -7.84
CA ASN A 21 -12.07 7.21 -8.89
C ASN A 21 -12.04 8.54 -9.64
N LYS A 22 -12.21 8.48 -10.96
CA LYS A 22 -12.36 9.66 -11.82
C LYS A 22 -13.69 10.36 -11.58
N TYR A 23 -14.75 9.59 -11.28
CA TYR A 23 -16.07 10.10 -10.97
C TYR A 23 -16.48 9.79 -9.52
N PRO A 24 -17.34 10.63 -8.90
CA PRO A 24 -17.89 10.31 -7.59
C PRO A 24 -18.65 8.98 -7.64
N PRO A 25 -18.41 8.06 -6.68
CA PRO A 25 -19.06 6.77 -6.67
C PRO A 25 -20.54 6.89 -6.32
N PHE A 26 -21.35 6.02 -6.91
CA PHE A 26 -22.78 5.94 -6.60
C PHE A 26 -23.05 4.83 -5.59
N LEU A 27 -23.92 5.13 -4.63
CA LEU A 27 -24.44 4.13 -3.71
C LEU A 27 -25.88 3.80 -4.05
N LEU A 28 -26.18 2.51 -4.20
CA LEU A 28 -27.55 2.03 -4.24
C LEU A 28 -27.84 1.17 -3.02
N PHE A 29 -28.94 1.49 -2.35
CA PHE A 29 -29.42 0.76 -1.20
C PHE A 29 -30.68 -0.03 -1.57
N THR A 30 -30.72 -1.28 -1.14
CA THR A 30 -31.94 -2.08 -1.08
C THR A 30 -32.21 -2.42 0.38
N LYS A 31 -33.34 -3.09 0.65
CA LYS A 31 -33.68 -3.52 2.03
C LYS A 31 -32.62 -4.41 2.69
N SER A 32 -31.78 -5.10 1.92
CA SER A 32 -30.81 -6.07 2.46
C SER A 32 -29.39 -5.93 1.90
N LYS A 33 -29.15 -5.02 0.95
CA LYS A 33 -27.86 -4.90 0.26
C LYS A 33 -27.48 -3.44 0.03
N LEU A 34 -26.18 -3.19 0.14
CA LEU A 34 -25.50 -1.99 -0.32
C LEU A 34 -24.72 -2.33 -1.58
N TYR A 35 -24.90 -1.55 -2.64
CA TYR A 35 -24.11 -1.62 -3.87
C TYR A 35 -23.28 -0.35 -3.98
N LEU A 36 -21.99 -0.52 -4.19
CA LEU A 36 -21.03 0.55 -4.49
C LEU A 36 -20.70 0.47 -5.98
N ILE A 37 -21.08 1.51 -6.73
CA ILE A 37 -20.80 1.63 -8.15
C ILE A 37 -19.59 2.53 -8.31
N LEU A 38 -18.52 1.97 -8.87
CA LEU A 38 -17.22 2.60 -9.07
C LEU A 38 -16.88 2.65 -10.56
N ASP A 39 -15.82 3.39 -10.88
CA ASP A 39 -15.27 3.40 -12.22
C ASP A 39 -14.67 2.03 -12.58
N PHE A 40 -14.91 1.61 -13.81
CA PHE A 40 -14.29 0.40 -14.33
C PHE A 40 -12.90 0.71 -14.88
N ILE A 41 -11.87 0.07 -14.30
CA ILE A 41 -10.48 0.23 -14.70
C ILE A 41 -10.05 -0.96 -15.56
N ASN A 42 -9.77 -0.70 -16.84
CA ASN A 42 -9.64 -1.73 -17.88
C ASN A 42 -8.36 -2.59 -17.76
N GLU A 43 -7.23 -2.06 -17.30
CA GLU A 43 -5.95 -2.82 -17.31
C GLU A 43 -5.85 -3.84 -16.16
N GLY A 44 -6.82 -3.83 -15.24
CA GLY A 44 -6.91 -4.81 -14.16
C GLY A 44 -5.85 -4.64 -13.07
N HIS A 45 -5.68 -5.69 -12.27
CA HIS A 45 -4.85 -5.65 -11.06
C HIS A 45 -3.37 -5.82 -11.36
N LEU A 46 -2.51 -5.08 -10.64
CA LEU A 46 -1.05 -5.26 -10.63
C LEU A 46 -0.66 -6.72 -10.39
N PHE A 47 -1.41 -7.42 -9.53
CA PHE A 47 -1.28 -8.86 -9.32
C PHE A 47 -1.27 -9.67 -10.62
N CYS A 48 -2.23 -9.42 -11.52
CA CYS A 48 -2.35 -10.17 -12.77
C CYS A 48 -1.16 -9.93 -13.69
N HIS A 49 -0.67 -8.68 -13.75
CA HIS A 49 0.52 -8.32 -14.53
C HIS A 49 1.76 -9.00 -13.96
N LEU A 50 1.96 -8.96 -12.64
CA LEU A 50 3.10 -9.56 -11.98
C LEU A 50 3.08 -11.10 -12.11
N TYR A 51 1.91 -11.71 -11.95
CA TYR A 51 1.75 -13.16 -12.11
C TYR A 51 2.12 -13.63 -13.53
N ARG A 52 1.74 -12.86 -14.56
CA ARG A 52 2.04 -13.19 -15.96
C ARG A 52 3.51 -12.97 -16.32
N GLN A 53 4.11 -11.89 -15.84
CA GLN A 53 5.48 -11.51 -16.19
C GLN A 53 6.53 -12.15 -15.26
N GLY A 54 6.14 -12.58 -14.06
CA GLY A 54 7.00 -13.14 -13.03
C GLY A 54 7.77 -12.09 -12.24
N ILE A 55 8.56 -11.26 -12.93
CA ILE A 55 9.30 -10.13 -12.34
C ILE A 55 9.25 -8.91 -13.27
N PHE A 56 9.23 -7.71 -12.70
CA PHE A 56 9.36 -6.46 -13.44
C PHE A 56 10.82 -6.01 -13.51
N SER A 57 11.14 -5.24 -14.55
CA SER A 57 12.42 -4.52 -14.61
C SER A 57 12.46 -3.42 -13.56
N GLU A 58 13.65 -2.95 -13.20
CA GLU A 58 13.77 -1.81 -12.27
C GLU A 58 13.05 -0.57 -12.80
N ASP A 59 13.09 -0.33 -14.11
CA ASP A 59 12.41 0.82 -14.71
C ASP A 59 10.90 0.72 -14.60
N GLN A 60 10.32 -0.46 -14.87
CA GLN A 60 8.89 -0.68 -14.75
C GLN A 60 8.44 -0.60 -13.28
N ALA A 61 9.17 -1.26 -12.38
CA ALA A 61 8.89 -1.19 -10.94
C ALA A 61 9.01 0.23 -10.40
N ARG A 62 9.96 1.05 -10.90
CA ARG A 62 10.10 2.46 -10.53
C ARG A 62 8.86 3.26 -10.89
N VAL A 63 8.35 3.13 -12.11
CA VAL A 63 7.13 3.85 -12.56
C VAL A 63 5.93 3.44 -11.70
N TYR A 64 5.73 2.14 -11.48
CA TYR A 64 4.62 1.64 -10.66
C TYR A 64 4.73 2.12 -9.21
N THR A 65 5.92 2.04 -8.61
CA THR A 65 6.16 2.52 -7.25
C THR A 65 5.98 4.03 -7.14
N ALA A 66 6.40 4.83 -8.12
CA ALA A 66 6.19 6.28 -8.10
C ALA A 66 4.70 6.64 -8.06
N GLU A 67 3.88 6.01 -8.91
CA GLU A 67 2.43 6.21 -8.92
C GLU A 67 1.77 5.74 -7.61
N ILE A 68 2.19 4.59 -7.07
CA ILE A 68 1.71 4.10 -5.77
C ILE A 68 2.09 5.06 -4.64
N VAL A 69 3.32 5.57 -4.62
CA VAL A 69 3.78 6.55 -3.62
C VAL A 69 2.96 7.83 -3.70
N SER A 70 2.68 8.33 -4.90
CA SER A 70 1.83 9.49 -5.13
C SER A 70 0.40 9.27 -4.60
N ALA A 71 -0.20 8.11 -4.90
CA ALA A 71 -1.52 7.73 -4.40
C ALA A 71 -1.58 7.63 -2.87
N VAL A 72 -0.59 7.00 -2.24
CA VAL A 72 -0.50 6.88 -0.77
C VAL A 72 -0.22 8.23 -0.12
N SER A 73 0.62 9.06 -0.72
CA SER A 73 0.91 10.44 -0.29
C SER A 73 -0.38 11.27 -0.28
N HIS A 74 -1.20 11.13 -1.32
CA HIS A 74 -2.52 11.76 -1.39
C HIS A 74 -3.44 11.31 -0.25
N LEU A 75 -3.58 9.99 -0.03
CA LEU A 75 -4.38 9.46 1.08
C LEU A 75 -3.92 10.02 2.45
N HIS A 76 -2.60 10.06 2.68
CA HIS A 76 -2.03 10.53 3.94
C HIS A 76 -2.27 12.04 4.15
N LYS A 77 -2.21 12.85 3.09
CA LYS A 77 -2.56 14.29 3.13
C LYS A 77 -4.03 14.49 3.54
N ASN A 78 -4.91 13.59 3.10
CA ASN A 78 -6.32 13.56 3.48
C ASN A 78 -6.58 12.73 4.74
N ARG A 79 -5.55 12.58 5.59
CA ARG A 79 -5.61 11.91 6.89
C ARG A 79 -6.19 10.49 6.81
N THR A 80 -5.87 9.73 5.77
CA THR A 80 -6.35 8.35 5.58
C THR A 80 -5.17 7.40 5.42
N MET A 81 -5.20 6.25 6.11
CA MET A 81 -4.30 5.12 5.89
C MET A 81 -5.06 4.01 5.17
N HIS A 82 -4.39 3.30 4.25
CA HIS A 82 -5.01 2.19 3.52
C HIS A 82 -4.95 0.87 4.30
N LEU A 83 -3.79 0.53 4.89
CA LEU A 83 -3.55 -0.65 5.74
C LEU A 83 -3.69 -2.04 5.07
N ASP A 84 -3.95 -2.12 3.76
CA ASP A 84 -3.99 -3.37 3.00
C ASP A 84 -3.46 -3.20 1.58
N LEU A 85 -2.34 -2.47 1.44
CA LEU A 85 -1.64 -2.34 0.17
C LEU A 85 -0.98 -3.67 -0.19
N LYS A 86 -1.39 -4.21 -1.34
CA LYS A 86 -0.94 -5.47 -1.93
C LYS A 86 -1.26 -5.46 -3.44
N PRO A 87 -0.64 -6.31 -4.28
CA PRO A 87 -0.84 -6.26 -5.73
C PRO A 87 -2.30 -6.40 -6.17
N GLU A 88 -3.13 -7.09 -5.38
CA GLU A 88 -4.57 -7.26 -5.63
C GLU A 88 -5.36 -5.97 -5.38
N ASN A 89 -4.86 -5.06 -4.54
CA ASN A 89 -5.52 -3.79 -4.21
C ASN A 89 -4.96 -2.60 -5.01
N VAL A 90 -4.15 -2.88 -6.03
CA VAL A 90 -3.59 -1.90 -6.96
C VAL A 90 -4.11 -2.22 -8.36
N LEU A 91 -4.95 -1.36 -8.90
CA LEU A 91 -5.39 -1.40 -10.29
C LEU A 91 -4.45 -0.54 -11.14
N LEU A 92 -4.10 -1.06 -12.31
CA LEU A 92 -3.44 -0.28 -13.34
C LEU A 92 -4.51 0.28 -14.26
N GLY A 93 -4.40 1.56 -14.58
CA GLY A 93 -5.23 2.26 -15.54
C GLY A 93 -4.36 2.97 -16.58
N ALA A 94 -5.01 3.52 -17.58
CA ALA A 94 -4.37 4.38 -18.58
C ALA A 94 -5.20 5.65 -18.76
N ASP A 95 -4.53 6.80 -18.73
CA ASP A 95 -5.09 8.08 -19.19
C ASP A 95 -4.35 8.50 -20.45
N GLY A 96 -4.92 8.16 -21.62
CA GLY A 96 -4.22 8.26 -22.90
C GLY A 96 -3.02 7.33 -22.96
N THR A 97 -1.81 7.90 -23.07
CA THR A 97 -0.53 7.14 -23.12
C THR A 97 0.14 7.00 -21.75
N SER A 98 -0.41 7.62 -20.71
CA SER A 98 0.19 7.63 -19.37
C SER A 98 -0.43 6.54 -18.51
N LEU A 99 0.43 5.77 -17.83
CA LEU A 99 0.00 4.84 -16.80
C LEU A 99 -0.58 5.61 -15.61
N GLN A 100 -1.65 5.08 -15.04
CA GLN A 100 -2.23 5.53 -13.77
C GLN A 100 -2.35 4.36 -12.81
N VAL A 101 -2.14 4.60 -11.52
CA VAL A 101 -2.49 3.64 -10.48
C VAL A 101 -3.77 4.07 -9.79
N VAL A 102 -4.68 3.12 -9.61
CA VAL A 102 -5.88 3.30 -8.78
C VAL A 102 -5.82 2.33 -7.60
N LEU A 103 -5.86 2.85 -6.38
CA LEU A 103 -5.96 2.04 -5.17
C LEU A 103 -7.41 1.62 -4.96
N THR A 104 -7.62 0.38 -4.53
CA THR A 104 -8.96 -0.19 -4.30
C THR A 104 -9.03 -0.96 -2.99
N ASP A 105 -10.23 -1.36 -2.59
CA ASP A 105 -10.52 -2.06 -1.34
C ASP A 105 -10.08 -1.32 -0.06
N PHE A 106 -10.80 -0.24 0.24
CA PHE A 106 -10.65 0.55 1.45
C PHE A 106 -11.31 -0.07 2.69
N GLY A 107 -11.67 -1.37 2.67
CA GLY A 107 -12.38 -2.01 3.77
C GLY A 107 -11.63 -2.00 5.11
N LEU A 108 -10.30 -1.84 5.06
CA LEU A 108 -9.43 -1.74 6.24
C LEU A 108 -8.91 -0.32 6.50
N ALA A 109 -9.29 0.65 5.67
CA ALA A 109 -8.80 2.02 5.77
C ALA A 109 -9.21 2.67 7.09
N LYS A 110 -8.38 3.60 7.56
CA LYS A 110 -8.56 4.30 8.83
C LYS A 110 -8.11 5.74 8.76
N GLU A 111 -8.85 6.61 9.45
CA GLU A 111 -8.44 8.00 9.65
C GLU A 111 -7.17 8.08 10.51
N ILE A 112 -6.23 8.92 10.11
CA ILE A 112 -5.03 9.29 10.84
C ILE A 112 -5.45 10.27 11.92
N ASN A 113 -5.70 9.74 13.11
CA ASN A 113 -5.99 10.55 14.28
C ASN A 113 -4.84 10.39 15.29
N GLU A 114 -4.14 11.50 15.59
CA GLU A 114 -2.94 11.52 16.44
C GLU A 114 -3.20 10.99 17.86
N SER A 115 -4.46 11.05 18.30
CA SER A 115 -4.92 10.60 19.61
C SER A 115 -5.33 9.13 19.66
N SER A 116 -5.59 8.48 18.51
CA SER A 116 -6.16 7.13 18.48
C SER A 116 -5.15 6.09 18.00
N ARG A 117 -4.45 5.46 18.95
CA ARG A 117 -3.73 4.20 18.66
C ARG A 117 -4.76 3.07 18.57
N SER A 118 -5.05 2.61 17.36
CA SER A 118 -5.92 1.44 17.16
C SER A 118 -5.09 0.15 17.22
N ASN A 119 -5.45 -0.81 18.08
CA ASN A 119 -4.68 -2.03 18.33
C ASN A 119 -5.14 -3.26 17.50
N SER A 120 -5.96 -3.08 16.46
CA SER A 120 -6.50 -4.20 15.68
C SER A 120 -5.48 -4.72 14.66
N MET A 121 -5.09 -6.00 14.73
CA MET A 121 -4.33 -6.66 13.65
C MET A 121 -5.23 -6.88 12.43
N CYS A 122 -5.02 -6.14 11.34
CA CYS A 122 -5.79 -6.25 10.09
C CYS A 122 -4.86 -6.11 8.87
N GLY A 123 -5.24 -6.74 7.75
CA GLY A 123 -4.51 -6.76 6.47
C GLY A 123 -3.98 -8.15 6.08
N THR A 124 -3.20 -8.19 5.00
CA THR A 124 -2.53 -9.40 4.50
C THR A 124 -1.14 -9.54 5.12
N THR A 125 -0.83 -10.69 5.75
CA THR A 125 0.27 -10.82 6.74
C THR A 125 1.65 -10.49 6.14
N GLU A 126 1.88 -10.89 4.90
CA GLU A 126 3.08 -10.71 4.10
C GLU A 126 3.44 -9.22 3.92
N TYR A 127 2.43 -8.35 3.92
CA TYR A 127 2.54 -6.91 3.68
C TYR A 127 2.49 -6.08 4.97
N MET A 128 2.29 -6.71 6.14
CA MET A 128 2.17 -5.99 7.41
C MET A 128 3.51 -5.57 7.98
N ALA A 129 3.58 -4.32 8.46
CA ALA A 129 4.73 -3.84 9.20
C ALA A 129 4.89 -4.53 10.57
N PRO A 130 6.12 -4.71 11.10
CA PRO A 130 6.38 -5.39 12.37
C PRO A 130 5.59 -4.82 13.57
N LYS A 131 5.38 -3.50 13.61
CA LYS A 131 4.64 -2.84 14.70
C LYS A 131 3.13 -3.14 14.68
N ILE A 132 2.55 -3.35 13.49
CA ILE A 132 1.14 -3.75 13.31
C ILE A 132 0.94 -5.15 13.90
N LEU A 133 1.89 -6.06 13.65
CA LEU A 133 1.89 -7.42 14.19
C LEU A 133 1.96 -7.44 15.73
N LEU A 134 2.57 -6.42 16.34
CA LEU A 134 2.65 -6.26 17.78
C LEU A 134 1.43 -5.55 18.40
N ALA A 135 0.43 -5.17 17.61
CA ALA A 135 -0.73 -4.41 18.04
C ALA A 135 -0.39 -3.10 18.81
N LYS A 136 0.79 -2.51 18.56
CA LYS A 136 1.29 -1.30 19.25
C LYS A 136 0.81 0.01 18.61
N GLY A 137 -0.37 -0.03 17.98
CA GLY A 137 -0.96 1.07 17.22
C GLY A 137 -0.43 1.19 15.79
N HIS A 138 -1.30 1.67 14.90
CA HIS A 138 -0.98 1.98 13.50
C HIS A 138 -0.63 3.46 13.34
N ASN A 139 0.28 3.76 12.42
CA ASN A 139 0.54 5.12 11.94
C ASN A 139 0.75 5.07 10.43
N LYS A 140 0.80 6.23 9.78
CA LYS A 140 1.01 6.35 8.32
C LYS A 140 2.21 5.55 7.78
N ASN A 141 3.22 5.28 8.63
CA ASN A 141 4.41 4.51 8.28
C ASN A 141 4.11 3.03 7.98
N ALA A 142 2.92 2.53 8.37
CA ALA A 142 2.42 1.21 7.99
C ALA A 142 2.34 1.06 6.47
N ASP A 143 1.73 2.03 5.78
CA ASP A 143 1.56 1.97 4.33
C ASP A 143 2.92 2.02 3.62
N TRP A 144 3.88 2.82 4.11
CA TRP A 144 5.24 2.86 3.53
C TRP A 144 5.99 1.54 3.62
N TRP A 145 5.75 0.75 4.67
CA TRP A 145 6.27 -0.61 4.72
C TRP A 145 5.65 -1.47 3.61
N SER A 146 4.33 -1.43 3.45
CA SER A 146 3.64 -2.21 2.42
C SER A 146 4.05 -1.79 1.00
N VAL A 147 4.31 -0.49 0.76
CA VAL A 147 4.94 0.00 -0.49
C VAL A 147 6.32 -0.64 -0.70
N GLY A 148 7.14 -0.76 0.35
CA GLY A 148 8.42 -1.46 0.28
C GLY A 148 8.28 -2.96 -0.05
N ILE A 149 7.26 -3.63 0.49
CA ILE A 149 6.97 -5.04 0.17
C ILE A 149 6.55 -5.18 -1.28
N LEU A 150 5.66 -4.30 -1.78
CA LEU A 150 5.24 -4.24 -3.18
C LEU A 150 6.44 -4.03 -4.12
N LEU A 151 7.32 -3.06 -3.83
CA LEU A 151 8.53 -2.84 -4.62
C LEU A 151 9.41 -4.08 -4.65
N TYR A 152 9.65 -4.70 -3.49
CA TYR A 152 10.44 -5.92 -3.41
C TYR A 152 9.81 -7.03 -4.26
N GLU A 153 8.52 -7.26 -4.10
CA GLU A 153 7.79 -8.33 -4.80
C GLU A 153 7.75 -8.10 -6.31
N MET A 154 7.50 -6.88 -6.77
CA MET A 154 7.61 -6.52 -8.19
C MET A 154 8.98 -6.85 -8.76
N LEU A 155 10.03 -6.61 -7.97
CA LEU A 155 11.39 -6.86 -8.37
C LEU A 155 11.78 -8.33 -8.28
N SER A 156 11.26 -9.13 -7.35
CA SER A 156 11.71 -10.52 -7.14
C SER A 156 10.67 -11.61 -7.39
N GLY A 157 9.44 -11.24 -7.72
CA GLY A 157 8.30 -12.12 -8.00
C GLY A 157 7.64 -12.73 -6.77
N GLN A 158 8.13 -12.40 -5.57
CA GLN A 158 7.58 -12.85 -4.29
C GLN A 158 7.97 -11.89 -3.16
N PRO A 159 7.17 -11.78 -2.08
CA PRO A 159 7.51 -10.97 -0.91
C PRO A 159 8.83 -11.40 -0.24
N PRO A 160 9.52 -10.51 0.51
CA PRO A 160 10.80 -10.82 1.15
C PRO A 160 10.67 -11.82 2.30
N PHE A 161 9.48 -11.94 2.87
CA PHE A 161 9.17 -12.89 3.94
C PHE A 161 7.93 -13.68 3.55
N THR A 162 8.07 -15.00 3.45
CA THR A 162 6.97 -15.93 3.22
C THR A 162 7.13 -17.13 4.15
N HIS A 163 6.01 -17.67 4.62
CA HIS A 163 5.98 -18.92 5.36
C HIS A 163 4.53 -19.44 5.45
N PRO A 164 4.24 -20.74 5.22
CA PRO A 164 2.87 -21.27 5.29
C PRO A 164 2.19 -21.10 6.65
N ASN A 165 2.98 -21.25 7.72
CA ASN A 165 2.53 -20.96 9.09
C ASN A 165 2.62 -19.45 9.40
N ARG A 166 1.48 -18.84 9.70
CA ARG A 166 1.35 -17.41 10.03
C ARG A 166 2.22 -16.96 11.21
N LYS A 167 2.33 -17.73 12.30
CA LYS A 167 3.17 -17.33 13.45
C LYS A 167 4.65 -17.28 13.07
N LYS A 168 5.12 -18.29 12.32
CA LYS A 168 6.49 -18.30 11.80
C LYS A 168 6.74 -17.16 10.80
N LEU A 169 5.77 -16.83 9.95
CA LEU A 169 5.85 -15.65 9.07
C LEU A 169 6.04 -14.36 9.90
N GLN A 170 5.24 -14.18 10.94
CA GLN A 170 5.35 -13.03 11.84
C GLN A 170 6.73 -12.95 12.51
N GLU A 171 7.27 -14.08 12.97
CA GLU A 171 8.62 -14.17 13.52
C GLU A 171 9.70 -13.76 12.50
N LYS A 172 9.57 -14.19 11.24
CA LYS A 172 10.48 -13.78 10.15
C LYS A 172 10.40 -12.28 9.92
N ILE A 173 9.19 -11.73 9.76
CA ILE A 173 8.96 -10.28 9.58
C ILE A 173 9.57 -9.48 10.73
N MET A 174 9.45 -9.97 11.97
CA MET A 174 9.98 -9.32 13.17
C MET A 174 11.50 -9.43 13.31
N ASN A 175 12.09 -10.59 13.04
CA ASN A 175 13.46 -10.89 13.48
C ASN A 175 14.46 -11.11 12.33
N GLU A 176 14.02 -11.57 11.17
CA GLU A 176 14.92 -11.93 10.08
C GLU A 176 15.40 -10.69 9.29
N LYS A 177 16.65 -10.70 8.84
CA LYS A 177 17.15 -9.67 7.92
C LYS A 177 16.63 -9.96 6.52
N MET A 178 16.10 -8.93 5.85
CA MET A 178 15.72 -9.03 4.45
C MET A 178 16.94 -9.40 3.59
N LYS A 179 16.76 -10.36 2.69
CA LYS A 179 17.77 -10.74 1.69
C LYS A 179 17.53 -9.91 0.44
N LEU A 180 18.52 -9.15 -0.01
CA LEU A 180 18.40 -8.34 -1.21
C LEU A 180 18.95 -9.11 -2.42
N PRO A 181 18.19 -9.19 -3.54
CA PRO A 181 18.70 -9.78 -4.76
C PRO A 181 19.97 -9.04 -5.23
N PRO A 182 21.10 -9.75 -5.47
CA PRO A 182 22.39 -9.12 -5.79
C PRO A 182 22.41 -8.46 -7.17
N ARG A 183 21.48 -8.82 -8.05
CA ARG A 183 21.34 -8.25 -9.39
C ARG A 183 20.68 -6.86 -9.43
N LEU A 184 20.21 -6.35 -8.30
CA LEU A 184 19.55 -5.05 -8.22
C LEU A 184 20.58 -3.94 -8.01
N SER A 185 20.26 -2.74 -8.48
CA SER A 185 21.08 -1.54 -8.27
C SER A 185 21.23 -1.16 -6.80
N SER A 186 22.29 -0.41 -6.51
CA SER A 186 22.55 0.17 -5.18
C SER A 186 21.42 1.09 -4.71
N GLU A 187 20.82 1.80 -5.63
CA GLU A 187 19.72 2.75 -5.47
C GLU A 187 18.48 2.01 -4.98
N VAL A 188 18.10 0.93 -5.68
CA VAL A 188 17.00 0.05 -5.27
C VAL A 188 17.28 -0.61 -3.91
N HIS A 189 18.50 -1.07 -3.67
CA HIS A 189 18.89 -1.61 -2.36
C HIS A 189 18.73 -0.58 -1.24
N SER A 190 19.13 0.67 -1.48
CA SER A 190 18.98 1.78 -0.53
C SER A 190 17.51 2.06 -0.24
N LEU A 191 16.69 2.19 -1.28
CA LEU A 191 15.26 2.45 -1.17
C LEU A 191 14.53 1.35 -0.40
N LEU A 192 14.79 0.08 -0.73
CA LEU A 192 14.24 -1.09 -0.03
C LEU A 192 14.66 -1.12 1.44
N LYS A 193 15.93 -0.84 1.77
CA LYS A 193 16.39 -0.76 3.17
C LYS A 193 15.70 0.35 3.95
N GLY A 194 15.45 1.49 3.30
CA GLY A 194 14.74 2.63 3.89
C GLY A 194 13.28 2.32 4.19
N LEU A 195 12.53 1.83 3.20
CA LEU A 195 11.10 1.50 3.33
C LEU A 195 10.85 0.30 4.27
N LEU A 196 11.73 -0.71 4.22
CA LEU A 196 11.61 -1.93 5.02
C LEU A 196 12.44 -1.89 6.31
N HIS A 197 12.71 -0.69 6.82
CA HIS A 197 13.27 -0.53 8.14
C HIS A 197 12.25 -0.96 9.22
N LYS A 198 12.66 -1.87 10.11
CA LYS A 198 11.76 -2.46 11.12
C LYS A 198 11.31 -1.47 12.19
N ASP A 199 12.20 -0.58 12.60
CA ASP A 199 11.87 0.57 13.44
C ASP A 199 11.10 1.59 12.58
N PRO A 200 9.81 1.86 12.88
CA PRO A 200 9.00 2.77 12.08
C PRO A 200 9.44 4.23 12.18
N LEU A 201 10.23 4.63 13.18
CA LEU A 201 10.74 6.01 13.31
C LEU A 201 12.00 6.26 12.48
N LYS A 202 12.65 5.19 12.02
CA LYS A 202 13.81 5.23 11.12
C LYS A 202 13.44 4.84 9.69
N ARG A 203 12.15 4.57 9.45
CA ARG A 203 11.63 4.17 8.13
C ARG A 203 11.58 5.38 7.22
N LEU A 204 11.96 5.21 5.97
CA LEU A 204 11.81 6.26 4.96
C LEU A 204 10.33 6.66 4.86
N GLY A 205 10.06 7.97 4.86
CA GLY A 205 8.70 8.51 4.89
C GLY A 205 8.10 8.71 6.29
N SER A 206 8.86 8.39 7.35
CA SER A 206 8.43 8.61 8.74
C SER A 206 8.77 9.99 9.30
N GLY A 207 9.69 10.72 8.67
CA GLY A 207 10.11 12.04 9.10
C GLY A 207 9.09 13.14 8.79
N HIS A 208 9.47 14.38 9.11
CA HIS A 208 8.65 15.57 8.89
C HIS A 208 8.35 15.83 7.41
N LYS A 209 9.25 15.40 6.52
CA LYS A 209 9.08 15.49 5.06
C LYS A 209 8.14 14.42 4.49
N GLY A 210 7.84 13.36 5.24
CA GLY A 210 6.88 12.34 4.81
C GLY A 210 7.21 11.76 3.43
N ALA A 211 6.23 11.73 2.54
CA ALA A 211 6.38 11.17 1.19
C ALA A 211 7.53 11.80 0.40
N ASP A 212 7.84 13.08 0.62
CA ASP A 212 8.93 13.78 -0.09
C ASP A 212 10.30 13.10 0.12
N GLU A 213 10.51 12.41 1.25
CA GLU A 213 11.74 11.63 1.49
C GLU A 213 11.87 10.45 0.51
N ILE A 214 10.74 9.90 0.09
CA ILE A 214 10.66 8.77 -0.83
C ILE A 214 10.75 9.30 -2.27
N GLU A 215 10.00 10.36 -2.59
CA GLU A 215 9.96 10.98 -3.92
C GLU A 215 11.31 11.59 -4.33
N CYS A 216 12.09 12.12 -3.37
CA CYS A 216 13.43 12.65 -3.62
C CYS A 216 14.55 11.61 -3.50
N HIS A 217 14.22 10.32 -3.25
CA HIS A 217 15.24 9.27 -3.19
C HIS A 217 15.85 9.05 -4.58
N LYS A 218 17.18 8.94 -4.63
CA LYS A 218 17.94 8.68 -5.87
C LYS A 218 17.71 7.29 -6.43
#